data_AF-A0A7S3QWS4-F1
#
_entry.id   AF-A0A7S3QWS4-F1
#
_cell.length_a   1.000
_cell.length_b   1.000
_cell.length_c   1.000
_cell.angle_alpha   90.00
_cell.angle_beta   90.00
_cell.angle_gamma   90.00
#
_symmetry.space_group_name_H-M   'P 1'
#
loop_
_entity.id
_entity.type
_entity.pdbx_description
1 polymer ?
#
loop_
_entity_poly.entity_id
_entity_poly.type
_entity_poly.pdbx_seq_one_letter_code
_entity_poly.pdbx_strand_id
1 'polypeptide(L)'
;MERTIQFVNSSHDNVSVLWVHLHHEKVYFSLVPGQAVVQRTYEGHTWRCRCLNSNKLLGEFTAGPGDAVFEVHSKEPARCSTSPLRLDLLQPKPEWGAWRQRATAIPGIPIMAYDCVCERAVHIACHILERMLAQVQPEVLARLVGRGTRVGIIGKDQVTSDMPEHSYLKLSRGGRNIDTTARGLGGSIGCPLTTCGEENLIMVDDRSYPEENILVHEFGHAVMNVGLDDASRAAIQEAYQKAKASGIYLNSGCYAMENADEYWAEGTQAWFEATTRTDVNGGINTRLKIKERDPGLAALLSRTYGEGEWRFTHDSPAPLSQRSKRLKPCLSDGSIGSAGMPSPGTGWVPKMAGPAAAVDVADEALQPPTGMATDMVMERSRLVATSYASPTGNFCGGCFTPWSTLPCMPALRATTTCSVCCSRGTSPCHHHCPSSQAWVKDHQASFTPLGTSMLLSLCACSGRAPGSRIWSAFMGSWL
;
A
#
# COMPACT_ATOMS: atom_id res chain seq x y z
N MET A 1 -3.34 18.55 30.75
CA MET A 1 -2.88 19.25 29.53
C MET A 1 -2.80 18.25 28.38
N GLU A 2 -2.73 18.68 27.11
CA GLU A 2 -2.40 17.76 25.99
C GLU A 2 -0.95 17.26 26.14
N ARG A 3 -0.72 15.99 25.80
CA ARG A 3 0.55 15.26 25.92
C ARG A 3 0.73 14.33 24.72
N THR A 4 1.97 13.97 24.41
CA THR A 4 2.31 13.04 23.33
C THR A 4 2.97 11.78 23.90
N ILE A 5 2.49 10.61 23.48
CA ILE A 5 3.07 9.31 23.84
C ILE A 5 3.49 8.59 22.57
N GLN A 6 4.70 8.04 22.53
CA GLN A 6 5.09 7.03 21.54
C GLN A 6 4.92 5.64 22.15
N PHE A 7 3.97 4.86 21.64
CA PHE A 7 3.87 3.44 21.94
C PHE A 7 4.84 2.66 21.04
N VAL A 8 5.59 1.70 21.60
CA VAL A 8 6.57 0.88 20.87
C VAL A 8 6.34 -0.59 21.21
N ASN A 9 6.06 -1.42 20.21
CA ASN A 9 5.95 -2.87 20.39
C ASN A 9 7.32 -3.55 20.20
N SER A 10 8.05 -3.73 21.30
CA SER A 10 9.30 -4.51 21.36
C SER A 10 9.05 -5.94 21.90
N SER A 11 7.83 -6.45 21.69
CA SER A 11 7.40 -7.82 21.99
C SER A 11 7.42 -8.66 20.69
N HIS A 12 7.32 -9.99 20.79
CA HIS A 12 7.13 -10.86 19.63
C HIS A 12 5.65 -11.10 19.28
N ASP A 13 4.75 -10.48 20.03
CA ASP A 13 3.30 -10.64 19.90
C ASP A 13 2.69 -9.42 19.21
N ASN A 14 1.55 -9.59 18.55
CA ASN A 14 0.69 -8.46 18.22
C ASN A 14 0.12 -7.86 19.52
N VAL A 15 0.06 -6.54 19.62
CA VAL A 15 -0.34 -5.83 20.85
C VAL A 15 -1.52 -4.90 20.58
N SER A 16 -2.63 -5.09 21.28
CA SER A 16 -3.71 -4.10 21.38
C SER A 16 -3.30 -2.99 22.34
N VAL A 17 -3.45 -1.74 21.91
CA VAL A 17 -3.35 -0.54 22.75
C VAL A 17 -4.76 -0.04 23.05
N LEU A 18 -5.11 -0.01 24.34
CA LEU A 18 -6.44 0.29 24.83
C LEU A 18 -6.43 1.58 25.66
N TRP A 19 -7.39 2.46 25.40
CA TRP A 19 -7.69 3.57 26.30
C TRP A 19 -8.60 3.10 27.43
N VAL A 20 -8.30 3.54 28.66
CA VAL A 20 -9.08 3.18 29.86
C VAL A 20 -9.89 4.40 30.31
N HIS A 21 -11.20 4.25 30.40
CA HIS A 21 -12.11 5.29 30.88
C HIS A 21 -13.16 4.69 31.81
N LEU A 22 -13.24 5.19 33.05
CA LEU A 22 -14.20 4.74 34.08
C LEU A 22 -14.28 3.20 34.19
N HIS A 23 -13.12 2.56 34.25
CA HIS A 23 -12.93 1.10 34.29
C HIS A 23 -13.28 0.31 33.01
N HIS A 24 -13.81 0.95 31.96
CA HIS A 24 -13.97 0.34 30.64
C HIS A 24 -12.68 0.46 29.82
N GLU A 25 -12.31 -0.61 29.13
CA GLU A 25 -11.21 -0.62 28.16
C GLU A 25 -11.78 -0.55 26.74
N LYS A 26 -11.29 0.39 25.92
CA LYS A 26 -11.61 0.48 24.49
C LYS A 26 -10.33 0.28 23.69
N VAL A 27 -10.28 -0.74 22.85
CA VAL A 27 -9.20 -0.91 21.85
C VAL A 27 -9.17 0.34 20.98
N TYR A 28 -8.00 0.96 20.88
CA TYR A 28 -7.79 2.22 20.18
C TYR A 28 -7.01 2.01 18.88
N PHE A 29 -5.93 1.23 18.94
CA PHE A 29 -5.25 0.63 17.78
C PHE A 29 -4.50 -0.65 18.19
N SER A 30 -3.91 -1.34 17.23
CA SER A 30 -2.99 -2.47 17.46
C SER A 30 -1.62 -2.20 16.85
N LEU A 31 -0.58 -2.83 17.39
CA LEU A 31 0.81 -2.75 16.95
C LEU A 31 1.34 -4.15 16.65
N VAL A 32 1.94 -4.35 15.48
CA VAL A 32 2.72 -5.57 15.18
C VAL A 32 4.13 -5.48 15.80
N PRO A 33 4.86 -6.60 15.98
CA PRO A 33 6.25 -6.58 16.46
C PRO A 33 7.13 -5.57 15.70
N GLY A 34 7.89 -4.77 16.45
CA GLY A 34 8.73 -3.70 15.93
C GLY A 34 8.02 -2.38 15.62
N GLN A 35 6.68 -2.35 15.55
CA GLN A 35 5.94 -1.13 15.20
C GLN A 35 5.95 -0.11 16.35
N ALA A 36 6.07 1.18 16.01
CA ALA A 36 5.85 2.28 16.94
C ALA A 36 4.85 3.30 16.39
N VAL A 37 3.98 3.85 17.25
CA VAL A 37 2.96 4.86 16.90
C VAL A 37 2.99 6.00 17.90
N VAL A 38 2.91 7.24 17.41
CA VAL A 38 2.74 8.44 18.23
C VAL A 38 1.27 8.77 18.39
N GLN A 39 0.81 8.92 19.63
CA GLN A 39 -0.55 9.22 20.00
C GLN A 39 -0.63 10.47 20.87
N ARG A 40 -1.49 11.43 20.48
CA ARG A 40 -1.89 12.56 21.33
C ARG A 40 -2.87 12.10 22.40
N THR A 41 -2.71 12.60 23.62
CA THR A 41 -3.54 12.24 24.76
C THR A 41 -3.67 13.42 25.73
N TYR A 42 -4.37 13.23 26.84
CA TYR A 42 -4.35 14.19 27.94
C TYR A 42 -3.69 13.58 29.18
N GLU A 43 -3.02 14.43 29.95
CA GLU A 43 -2.52 14.13 31.29
C GLU A 43 -3.64 13.55 32.17
N GLY A 44 -3.36 12.47 32.87
CA GLY A 44 -4.33 11.65 33.61
C GLY A 44 -5.00 10.54 32.79
N HIS A 45 -4.83 10.47 31.47
CA HIS A 45 -5.33 9.32 30.69
C HIS A 45 -4.52 8.06 30.97
N THR A 46 -5.21 6.98 31.36
CA THR A 46 -4.63 5.64 31.48
C THR A 46 -4.79 4.86 30.18
N TRP A 47 -3.72 4.17 29.80
CA TRP A 47 -3.59 3.32 28.64
C TRP A 47 -3.10 1.94 29.07
N ARG A 48 -3.60 0.89 28.43
CA ARG A 48 -3.16 -0.49 28.63
C ARG A 48 -2.68 -1.08 27.32
N CYS A 49 -1.67 -1.93 27.40
CA CYS A 49 -1.20 -2.72 26.28
C CYS A 49 -1.40 -4.20 26.60
N ARG A 50 -2.08 -4.92 25.71
CA ARG A 50 -2.38 -6.35 25.86
C ARG A 50 -1.92 -7.13 24.64
N CYS A 51 -1.41 -8.34 24.84
CA CYS A 51 -1.21 -9.29 23.73
C CYS A 51 -2.56 -9.56 23.05
N LEU A 52 -2.65 -9.36 21.74
CA LEU A 52 -3.87 -9.49 20.94
C LEU A 52 -4.48 -10.90 21.08
N ASN A 53 -3.64 -11.93 20.98
CA ASN A 53 -4.09 -13.33 20.89
C ASN A 53 -4.43 -13.94 22.26
N SER A 54 -3.73 -13.53 23.33
CA SER A 54 -3.90 -14.09 24.68
C SER A 54 -4.63 -13.17 25.66
N ASN A 55 -4.92 -11.93 25.27
CA ASN A 55 -5.46 -10.84 26.10
C ASN A 55 -4.61 -10.51 27.37
N LYS A 56 -3.42 -11.10 27.49
CA LYS A 56 -2.48 -10.89 28.60
C LYS A 56 -2.06 -9.43 28.67
N LEU A 57 -2.17 -8.81 29.85
CA LEU A 57 -1.64 -7.47 30.10
C LEU A 57 -0.10 -7.48 30.01
N LEU A 58 0.46 -6.64 29.15
CA LEU A 58 1.89 -6.43 28.97
C LEU A 58 2.38 -5.15 29.66
N GLY A 59 1.49 -4.17 29.81
CA GLY A 59 1.79 -2.94 30.54
C GLY A 59 0.57 -2.04 30.73
N GLU A 60 0.66 -1.16 31.72
CA GLU A 60 -0.25 -0.05 31.95
C GLU A 60 0.58 1.24 32.07
N PHE A 61 0.07 2.34 31.53
CA PHE A 61 0.69 3.65 31.59
C PHE A 61 -0.36 4.73 31.85
N THR A 62 -0.12 5.64 32.78
CA THR A 62 -0.96 6.83 32.96
C THR A 62 -0.15 8.07 32.59
N ALA A 63 -0.72 8.89 31.70
CA ALA A 63 -0.06 10.06 31.14
C ALA A 63 0.27 11.10 32.23
N GLY A 64 1.55 11.22 32.58
CA GLY A 64 2.05 12.21 33.52
C GLY A 64 2.36 13.57 32.88
N PRO A 65 3.13 14.42 33.57
CA PRO A 65 3.65 15.66 33.01
C PRO A 65 4.79 15.36 32.01
N GLY A 66 4.64 15.86 30.78
CA GLY A 66 5.61 15.71 29.70
C GLY A 66 5.28 14.59 28.71
N ASP A 67 6.07 14.52 27.64
CA ASP A 67 5.97 13.50 26.61
C ASP A 67 6.76 12.24 27.00
N ALA A 68 6.33 11.07 26.53
CA ALA A 68 6.90 9.78 26.94
C ALA A 68 6.96 8.74 25.82
N VAL A 69 7.92 7.83 25.92
CA VAL A 69 7.95 6.57 25.16
C VAL A 69 7.50 5.44 26.08
N PHE A 70 6.48 4.69 25.66
CA PHE A 70 5.99 3.49 26.35
C PHE A 70 6.28 2.25 25.50
N GLU A 71 7.27 1.48 25.93
CA GLU A 71 7.80 0.33 25.21
C GLU A 71 7.35 -0.98 25.89
N VAL A 72 6.73 -1.89 25.12
CA VAL A 72 6.19 -3.15 25.65
C VAL A 72 7.01 -4.34 25.21
N HIS A 73 7.13 -5.34 26.08
CA HIS A 73 7.94 -6.55 25.87
C HIS A 73 7.12 -7.80 26.26
N SER A 74 7.39 -8.97 25.65
CA SER A 74 6.61 -10.19 25.94
C SER A 74 6.93 -10.83 27.30
N LYS A 75 8.18 -10.68 27.76
CA LYS A 75 8.74 -11.36 28.95
C LYS A 75 9.18 -10.42 30.07
N GLU A 76 9.30 -9.12 29.79
CA GLU A 76 9.67 -8.10 30.77
C GLU A 76 8.49 -7.13 30.98
N PRO A 77 8.41 -6.46 32.13
CA PRO A 77 7.46 -5.36 32.30
C PRO A 77 7.65 -4.29 31.23
N ALA A 78 6.55 -3.68 30.77
CA ALA A 78 6.63 -2.51 29.90
C ALA A 78 7.46 -1.39 30.54
N ARG A 79 8.32 -0.77 29.74
CA ARG A 79 9.24 0.28 30.14
C ARG A 79 8.70 1.63 29.70
N CYS A 80 8.67 2.61 30.60
CA CYS A 80 8.36 3.99 30.26
C CYS A 80 9.63 4.85 30.37
N SER A 81 9.87 5.74 29.41
CA SER A 81 10.95 6.72 29.48
C SER A 81 10.50 8.09 29.00
N THR A 82 10.89 9.14 29.75
CA THR A 82 10.73 10.54 29.36
C THR A 82 11.89 10.97 28.47
N SER A 83 12.01 10.33 27.30
CA SER A 83 12.98 10.68 26.27
C SER A 83 12.34 11.67 25.29
N PRO A 84 13.04 12.71 24.79
CA PRO A 84 12.47 13.63 23.83
C PRO A 84 12.02 12.89 22.58
N LEU A 85 10.71 12.91 22.31
CA LEU A 85 10.14 12.31 21.11
C LEU A 85 10.72 12.99 19.88
N ARG A 86 11.18 12.19 18.91
CA ARG A 86 11.74 12.67 17.64
C ARG A 86 10.64 13.11 16.67
N LEU A 87 9.79 14.03 17.12
CA LEU A 87 8.69 14.62 16.36
C LEU A 87 9.18 15.46 15.18
N ASP A 88 10.45 15.86 15.20
CA ASP A 88 11.18 16.49 14.09
C ASP A 88 11.23 15.59 12.86
N LEU A 89 11.40 14.27 13.04
CA LEU A 89 11.39 13.30 11.94
C LEU A 89 10.01 13.15 11.27
N LEU A 90 8.95 13.52 12.00
CA LEU A 90 7.56 13.45 11.53
C LEU A 90 7.10 14.73 10.83
N GLN A 91 7.88 15.83 10.87
CA GLN A 91 7.49 17.07 10.19
C GLN A 91 7.68 16.93 8.68
N PRO A 92 6.68 17.32 7.86
CA PRO A 92 6.88 17.46 6.43
C PRO A 92 7.82 18.63 6.14
N LYS A 93 8.60 18.53 5.06
CA LYS A 93 9.46 19.63 4.63
C LYS A 93 8.60 20.78 4.07
N PRO A 94 8.88 22.06 4.38
CA PRO A 94 8.06 23.19 3.93
C PRO A 94 7.90 23.27 2.40
N GLU A 95 8.93 22.89 1.63
CA GLU A 95 8.91 22.88 0.17
C GLU A 95 7.93 21.86 -0.46
N TRP A 96 7.39 20.93 0.31
CA TRP A 96 6.35 20.01 -0.15
C TRP A 96 4.95 20.65 -0.18
N GLY A 97 4.74 21.76 0.53
CA GLY A 97 3.43 22.38 0.71
C GLY A 97 2.49 21.55 1.59
N ALA A 98 1.18 21.66 1.36
CA ALA A 98 0.17 21.03 2.19
C ALA A 98 -0.18 19.60 1.72
N TRP A 99 -0.25 18.65 2.66
CA TRP A 99 -0.94 17.38 2.45
C TRP A 99 -2.45 17.64 2.37
N ARG A 100 -3.05 17.39 1.21
CA ARG A 100 -4.47 17.63 0.97
C ARG A 100 -5.06 16.66 -0.04
N GLN A 101 -6.38 16.61 -0.07
CA GLN A 101 -7.10 16.03 -1.19
C GLN A 101 -6.84 16.89 -2.43
N ARG A 102 -6.24 16.28 -3.46
CA ARG A 102 -5.96 16.91 -4.76
C ARG A 102 -7.06 16.61 -5.77
N ALA A 103 -7.66 15.42 -5.70
CA ALA A 103 -8.78 15.02 -6.53
C ALA A 103 -9.66 13.97 -5.81
N THR A 104 -10.73 13.54 -6.48
CA THR A 104 -11.57 12.39 -6.07
C THR A 104 -11.77 11.52 -7.30
N ALA A 105 -11.32 10.28 -7.25
CA ALA A 105 -11.64 9.29 -8.26
C ALA A 105 -13.12 8.91 -8.14
N ILE A 106 -13.84 8.88 -9.27
CA ILE A 106 -15.20 8.35 -9.29
C ILE A 106 -15.12 6.86 -8.90
N PRO A 107 -15.96 6.37 -7.97
CA PRO A 107 -17.22 6.98 -7.50
C PRO A 107 -17.16 7.53 -6.06
N GLY A 108 -16.00 8.01 -5.59
CA GLY A 108 -15.90 8.73 -4.31
C GLY A 108 -14.62 8.50 -3.50
N ILE A 109 -13.51 8.09 -4.12
CA ILE A 109 -12.26 7.79 -3.41
C ILE A 109 -11.31 8.99 -3.50
N PRO A 110 -10.95 9.65 -2.38
CA PRO A 110 -10.02 10.77 -2.41
C PRO A 110 -8.60 10.38 -2.85
N ILE A 111 -8.03 11.19 -3.74
CA ILE A 111 -6.60 11.19 -4.05
C ILE A 111 -5.93 12.28 -3.20
N MET A 112 -5.04 11.85 -2.32
CA MET A 112 -4.29 12.67 -1.37
C MET A 112 -2.86 12.85 -1.87
N ALA A 113 -2.33 14.07 -1.82
CA ALA A 113 -0.91 14.31 -2.04
C ALA A 113 -0.45 15.62 -1.37
N TYR A 114 0.87 15.76 -1.23
CA TYR A 114 1.50 17.06 -1.00
C TYR A 114 1.45 17.92 -2.28
N ASP A 115 1.51 19.24 -2.15
CA ASP A 115 1.47 20.16 -3.31
C ASP A 115 2.61 19.94 -4.31
N CYS A 116 3.77 19.44 -3.87
CA CYS A 116 4.91 19.14 -4.74
C CYS A 116 4.67 18.01 -5.76
N VAL A 117 3.63 17.18 -5.59
CA VAL A 117 3.26 16.13 -6.55
C VAL A 117 2.60 16.75 -7.79
N CYS A 118 3.02 16.32 -8.98
CA CYS A 118 2.50 16.84 -10.25
C CYS A 118 1.05 16.42 -10.51
N GLU A 119 0.28 17.31 -11.15
CA GLU A 119 -1.13 17.06 -11.49
C GLU A 119 -1.31 15.87 -12.46
N ARG A 120 -0.29 15.54 -13.28
CA ARG A 120 -0.35 14.37 -14.18
C ARG A 120 -0.51 13.07 -13.39
N ALA A 121 0.25 12.90 -12.30
CA ALA A 121 0.14 11.72 -11.44
C ALA A 121 -1.22 11.65 -10.74
N VAL A 122 -1.74 12.79 -10.26
CA VAL A 122 -3.08 12.88 -9.64
C VAL A 122 -4.17 12.41 -10.60
N HIS A 123 -4.17 12.90 -11.85
CA HIS A 123 -5.15 12.47 -12.85
C HIS A 123 -5.02 10.99 -13.24
N ILE A 124 -3.79 10.46 -13.33
CA ILE A 124 -3.57 9.04 -13.63
C ILE A 124 -4.07 8.15 -12.49
N ALA A 125 -3.84 8.54 -11.23
CA ALA A 125 -4.37 7.81 -10.08
C ALA A 125 -5.91 7.76 -10.08
N CYS A 126 -6.58 8.88 -10.43
CA CYS A 126 -8.04 8.87 -10.63
C CYS A 126 -8.45 7.89 -11.73
N HIS A 127 -7.84 7.99 -12.91
CA HIS A 127 -8.17 7.14 -14.06
C HIS A 127 -8.00 5.65 -13.76
N ILE A 128 -6.88 5.24 -13.13
CA ILE A 128 -6.64 3.85 -12.74
C ILE A 128 -7.74 3.34 -11.81
N LEU A 129 -8.12 4.12 -10.77
CA LEU A 129 -9.17 3.73 -9.85
C LEU A 129 -10.55 3.65 -10.52
N GLU A 130 -10.89 4.65 -11.33
CA GLU A 130 -12.14 4.69 -12.09
C GLU A 130 -12.28 3.48 -13.02
N ARG A 131 -11.18 3.08 -13.66
CA ARG A 131 -11.12 1.90 -14.54
C ARG A 131 -11.19 0.58 -13.77
N MET A 132 -10.46 0.44 -12.67
CA MET A 132 -10.51 -0.76 -11.81
C MET A 132 -11.88 -0.96 -11.18
N LEU A 133 -12.58 0.13 -10.83
CA LEU A 133 -13.86 0.10 -10.12
C LEU A 133 -15.09 0.21 -11.02
N ALA A 134 -14.93 0.38 -12.33
CA ALA A 134 -16.03 0.59 -13.29
C ALA A 134 -17.13 -0.49 -13.29
N GLN A 135 -16.79 -1.73 -12.91
CA GLN A 135 -17.71 -2.87 -12.80
C GLN A 135 -17.55 -3.62 -11.47
N VAL A 136 -17.00 -2.97 -10.44
CA VAL A 136 -16.84 -3.60 -9.12
C VAL A 136 -18.20 -3.89 -8.49
N GLN A 137 -18.29 -4.94 -7.66
CA GLN A 137 -19.50 -5.20 -6.86
C GLN A 137 -19.89 -3.97 -6.02
N PRO A 138 -21.17 -3.53 -6.04
CA PRO A 138 -21.62 -2.35 -5.28
C PRO A 138 -21.34 -2.44 -3.77
N GLU A 139 -21.44 -3.63 -3.18
CA GLU A 139 -21.21 -3.91 -1.76
C GLU A 139 -19.72 -3.80 -1.39
N VAL A 140 -18.83 -4.09 -2.34
CA VAL A 140 -17.37 -3.93 -2.19
C VAL A 140 -17.04 -2.44 -2.19
N LEU A 141 -17.56 -1.71 -3.16
CA LEU A 141 -17.39 -0.27 -3.27
C LEU A 141 -17.96 0.48 -2.04
N ALA A 142 -19.17 0.14 -1.61
CA ALA A 142 -19.81 0.74 -0.46
C ALA A 142 -18.96 0.58 0.82
N ARG A 143 -18.24 -0.55 0.96
CA ARG A 143 -17.35 -0.78 2.10
C ARG A 143 -15.99 -0.09 1.95
N LEU A 144 -15.46 0.08 0.74
CA LEU A 144 -14.29 0.94 0.50
C LEU A 144 -14.60 2.40 0.89
N VAL A 145 -15.66 2.99 0.32
CA VAL A 145 -16.06 4.37 0.60
C VAL A 145 -16.46 4.55 2.07
N GLY A 146 -17.29 3.65 2.61
CA GLY A 146 -17.77 3.71 3.99
C GLY A 146 -16.69 3.51 5.07
N ARG A 147 -15.56 2.88 4.73
CA ARG A 147 -14.38 2.75 5.61
C ARG A 147 -13.33 3.85 5.38
N GLY A 148 -13.60 4.82 4.50
CA GLY A 148 -12.71 5.94 4.24
C GLY A 148 -11.44 5.57 3.46
N THR A 149 -11.54 4.60 2.53
CA THR A 149 -10.46 4.29 1.59
C THR A 149 -10.02 5.53 0.82
N ARG A 150 -8.71 5.74 0.76
CA ARG A 150 -8.04 6.86 0.07
C ARG A 150 -6.78 6.34 -0.64
N VAL A 151 -6.33 7.07 -1.65
CA VAL A 151 -5.03 6.82 -2.30
C VAL A 151 -4.10 8.00 -2.04
N GLY A 152 -2.89 7.74 -1.56
CA GLY A 152 -1.83 8.72 -1.39
C GLY A 152 -0.78 8.63 -2.49
N ILE A 153 -0.35 9.76 -3.04
CA ILE A 153 0.76 9.80 -4.00
C ILE A 153 2.02 10.28 -3.28
N ILE A 154 3.06 9.44 -3.31
CA ILE A 154 4.36 9.72 -2.74
C ILE A 154 5.17 10.49 -3.80
N GLY A 155 5.53 11.75 -3.55
CA GLY A 155 6.31 12.55 -4.49
C GLY A 155 7.72 12.00 -4.73
N LYS A 156 8.34 12.39 -5.85
CA LYS A 156 9.68 11.90 -6.25
C LYS A 156 10.80 12.11 -5.21
N ASP A 157 10.73 13.20 -4.43
CA ASP A 157 11.73 13.59 -3.41
C ASP A 157 11.26 13.27 -1.97
N GLN A 158 10.26 12.39 -1.86
CA GLN A 158 9.66 11.90 -0.63
C GLN A 158 9.90 10.38 -0.50
N VAL A 159 9.67 9.83 0.69
CA VAL A 159 9.68 8.38 0.94
C VAL A 159 8.32 7.93 1.50
N THR A 160 8.07 6.62 1.52
CA THR A 160 6.78 6.03 1.92
C THR A 160 6.33 6.49 3.31
N SER A 161 7.26 6.63 4.25
CA SER A 161 6.99 7.11 5.61
C SER A 161 6.80 8.63 5.74
N ASP A 162 6.94 9.42 4.66
CA ASP A 162 6.56 10.85 4.66
C ASP A 162 5.05 11.08 4.51
N MET A 163 4.31 10.04 4.09
CA MET A 163 2.85 10.07 4.06
C MET A 163 2.32 10.09 5.51
N PRO A 164 1.44 11.03 5.92
CA PRO A 164 1.09 11.20 7.33
C PRO A 164 0.55 9.92 8.00
N GLU A 165 -0.31 9.18 7.31
CA GLU A 165 -0.86 7.90 7.76
C GLU A 165 0.15 6.73 7.76
N HIS A 166 1.35 6.91 7.22
CA HIS A 166 2.48 5.96 7.25
C HIS A 166 3.66 6.45 8.10
N SER A 167 3.58 7.66 8.67
CA SER A 167 4.67 8.29 9.45
C SER A 167 5.14 7.48 10.66
N TYR A 168 4.30 6.60 11.17
CA TYR A 168 4.63 5.62 12.21
C TYR A 168 5.80 4.69 11.80
N LEU A 169 5.98 4.43 10.50
CA LEU A 169 7.06 3.59 9.97
C LEU A 169 8.46 4.20 10.19
N LYS A 170 8.60 5.53 10.34
CA LYS A 170 9.86 6.20 10.71
C LYS A 170 10.37 5.81 12.10
N LEU A 171 9.48 5.36 12.96
CA LEU A 171 9.73 5.08 14.37
C LEU A 171 9.84 3.59 14.68
N SER A 172 9.43 2.74 13.75
CA SER A 172 9.49 1.28 13.85
C SER A 172 10.93 0.77 13.87
N ARG A 173 11.17 -0.31 14.63
CA ARG A 173 12.49 -0.94 14.81
C ARG A 173 12.45 -2.41 14.37
N GLY A 174 13.58 -2.94 13.89
CA GLY A 174 13.75 -4.39 13.68
C GLY A 174 13.05 -4.98 12.43
N GLY A 175 12.62 -4.15 11.47
CA GLY A 175 12.01 -4.60 10.21
C GLY A 175 12.78 -4.17 8.97
N ARG A 176 12.22 -4.49 7.78
CA ARG A 176 12.67 -3.97 6.47
C ARG A 176 12.56 -2.43 6.47
N ASN A 177 13.61 -1.74 6.04
CA ASN A 177 13.57 -0.28 5.88
C ASN A 177 12.67 0.07 4.68
N ILE A 178 11.42 0.42 4.97
CA ILE A 178 10.38 0.64 3.96
C ILE A 178 10.76 1.75 2.96
N ASP A 179 11.37 2.83 3.45
CA ASP A 179 11.71 4.02 2.66
C ASP A 179 12.78 3.75 1.59
N THR A 180 13.59 2.72 1.80
CA THR A 180 14.62 2.27 0.84
C THR A 180 14.16 1.12 -0.06
N THR A 181 12.96 0.57 0.16
CA THR A 181 12.56 -0.73 -0.42
C THR A 181 11.13 -0.83 -0.92
N ALA A 182 10.27 0.15 -0.65
CA ALA A 182 8.92 0.22 -1.20
C ALA A 182 8.59 1.67 -1.58
N ARG A 183 7.92 1.81 -2.73
CA ARG A 183 7.27 3.05 -3.19
C ARG A 183 5.76 2.80 -3.41
N GLY A 184 5.21 1.83 -2.70
CA GLY A 184 3.80 1.49 -2.64
C GLY A 184 3.50 0.77 -1.32
N LEU A 185 2.25 0.88 -0.85
CA LEU A 185 1.72 0.13 0.29
C LEU A 185 0.20 -0.03 0.16
N GLY A 186 -0.30 -1.23 0.41
CA GLY A 186 -1.73 -1.55 0.37
C GLY A 186 -2.52 -1.04 1.58
N GLY A 187 -3.71 -0.50 1.31
CA GLY A 187 -4.64 -0.07 2.35
C GLY A 187 -5.22 -1.24 3.14
N SER A 188 -5.45 -1.02 4.44
CA SER A 188 -6.07 -1.99 5.37
C SER A 188 -7.15 -1.32 6.21
N ILE A 189 -7.93 -2.08 6.99
CA ILE A 189 -8.97 -1.49 7.86
C ILE A 189 -8.37 -0.55 8.91
N GLY A 190 -7.16 -0.85 9.42
CA GLY A 190 -6.46 -0.01 10.39
C GLY A 190 -5.79 1.23 9.78
N CYS A 191 -5.43 1.18 8.50
CA CYS A 191 -4.90 2.31 7.75
C CYS A 191 -5.42 2.24 6.30
N PRO A 192 -6.59 2.83 5.99
CA PRO A 192 -7.25 2.70 4.69
C PRO A 192 -6.64 3.65 3.63
N LEU A 193 -5.33 3.89 3.71
CA LEU A 193 -4.57 4.62 2.70
C LEU A 193 -3.74 3.61 1.90
N THR A 194 -4.07 3.42 0.62
CA THR A 194 -3.14 2.83 -0.35
C THR A 194 -2.17 3.91 -0.81
N THR A 195 -0.89 3.62 -0.98
CA THR A 195 0.08 4.57 -1.56
C THR A 195 0.81 4.02 -2.77
N CYS A 196 1.29 4.94 -3.62
CA CYS A 196 2.12 4.64 -4.78
C CYS A 196 3.03 5.83 -5.14
N GLY A 197 4.16 5.54 -5.78
CA GLY A 197 5.13 6.54 -6.23
C GLY A 197 4.65 7.32 -7.45
N GLU A 198 4.87 8.63 -7.44
CA GLU A 198 4.61 9.54 -8.55
C GLU A 198 5.23 9.06 -9.88
N GLU A 199 6.48 8.60 -9.85
CA GLU A 199 7.25 8.04 -10.98
C GLU A 199 6.59 6.78 -11.57
N ASN A 200 5.97 5.95 -10.73
CA ASN A 200 5.26 4.76 -11.17
C ASN A 200 3.94 5.13 -11.85
N LEU A 201 3.19 6.08 -11.30
CA LEU A 201 1.96 6.56 -11.94
C LEU A 201 2.24 7.12 -13.35
N ILE A 202 3.26 7.98 -13.49
CA ILE A 202 3.60 8.55 -14.80
C ILE A 202 4.35 7.59 -15.72
N MET A 203 4.79 6.44 -15.21
CA MET A 203 5.66 5.44 -15.85
C MET A 203 6.99 6.03 -16.41
N VAL A 204 7.65 6.93 -15.67
CA VAL A 204 8.90 7.59 -16.09
C VAL A 204 9.94 7.54 -14.98
N ASP A 205 11.15 7.10 -15.32
CA ASP A 205 12.32 6.99 -14.41
C ASP A 205 12.12 6.14 -13.14
N ASP A 206 11.07 5.31 -13.09
CA ASP A 206 10.82 4.38 -11.99
C ASP A 206 11.96 3.33 -11.87
N ARG A 207 12.60 3.31 -10.70
CA ARG A 207 13.67 2.37 -10.36
C ARG A 207 13.21 1.20 -9.49
N SER A 208 12.02 1.32 -8.92
CA SER A 208 11.41 0.38 -7.99
C SER A 208 10.58 -0.65 -8.75
N TYR A 209 9.68 -0.18 -9.62
CA TYR A 209 8.67 -0.98 -10.30
C TYR A 209 8.58 -0.70 -11.82
N PRO A 210 9.70 -0.68 -12.58
CA PRO A 210 9.71 -0.28 -13.99
C PRO A 210 8.84 -1.15 -14.92
N GLU A 211 8.52 -2.38 -14.50
CA GLU A 211 7.83 -3.42 -15.28
C GLU A 211 6.34 -3.54 -14.93
N GLU A 212 5.82 -2.68 -14.05
CA GLU A 212 4.46 -2.80 -13.54
C GLU A 212 3.88 -1.47 -13.05
N ASN A 213 2.57 -1.36 -12.98
CA ASN A 213 1.91 -0.30 -12.22
C ASN A 213 1.61 -0.82 -10.81
N ILE A 214 2.30 -0.27 -9.81
CA ILE A 214 2.21 -0.71 -8.42
C ILE A 214 0.87 -0.29 -7.79
N LEU A 215 0.25 0.81 -8.23
CA LEU A 215 -1.06 1.21 -7.70
C LEU A 215 -2.13 0.12 -7.92
N VAL A 216 -2.10 -0.60 -9.04
CA VAL A 216 -3.04 -1.72 -9.30
C VAL A 216 -2.85 -2.87 -8.29
N HIS A 217 -1.61 -3.14 -7.88
CA HIS A 217 -1.28 -4.14 -6.84
C HIS A 217 -1.78 -3.69 -5.46
N GLU A 218 -1.33 -2.53 -5.02
CA GLU A 218 -1.55 -2.00 -3.67
C GLU A 218 -3.02 -1.60 -3.45
N PHE A 219 -3.72 -1.22 -4.52
CA PHE A 219 -5.16 -1.03 -4.47
C PHE A 219 -5.91 -2.35 -4.53
N GLY A 220 -5.36 -3.39 -5.17
CA GLY A 220 -5.84 -4.77 -5.07
C GLY A 220 -5.86 -5.28 -3.62
N HIS A 221 -4.79 -5.02 -2.85
CA HIS A 221 -4.79 -5.25 -1.40
C HIS A 221 -5.90 -4.49 -0.68
N ALA A 222 -6.12 -3.20 -0.99
CA ALA A 222 -7.21 -2.44 -0.36
C ALA A 222 -8.60 -2.99 -0.72
N VAL A 223 -8.81 -3.44 -1.95
CA VAL A 223 -10.03 -4.13 -2.36
C VAL A 223 -10.23 -5.40 -1.54
N MET A 224 -9.19 -6.22 -1.31
CA MET A 224 -9.32 -7.40 -0.43
C MET A 224 -9.53 -7.01 1.03
N ASN A 225 -8.65 -6.21 1.61
CA ASN A 225 -8.57 -5.98 3.05
C ASN A 225 -9.63 -5.01 3.57
N VAL A 226 -10.07 -4.05 2.76
CA VAL A 226 -11.10 -3.06 3.11
C VAL A 226 -12.41 -3.33 2.37
N GLY A 227 -12.33 -3.77 1.10
CA GLY A 227 -13.47 -3.94 0.21
C GLY A 227 -14.11 -5.35 0.16
N LEU A 228 -13.46 -6.44 0.56
CA LEU A 228 -14.06 -7.79 0.55
C LEU A 228 -14.60 -8.19 1.92
N ASP A 229 -15.61 -9.06 1.93
CA ASP A 229 -16.21 -9.59 3.16
C ASP A 229 -15.49 -10.86 3.60
N ASP A 230 -15.83 -11.36 4.79
CA ASP A 230 -15.11 -12.49 5.40
C ASP A 230 -15.26 -13.78 4.57
N ALA A 231 -16.42 -13.98 3.93
CA ALA A 231 -16.67 -15.09 3.03
C ALA A 231 -15.81 -15.01 1.75
N SER A 232 -15.71 -13.83 1.12
CA SER A 232 -14.88 -13.63 -0.07
C SER A 232 -13.39 -13.77 0.25
N ARG A 233 -12.93 -13.24 1.39
CA ARG A 233 -11.54 -13.40 1.85
C ARG A 233 -11.21 -14.87 2.18
N ALA A 234 -12.14 -15.61 2.80
CA ALA A 234 -11.98 -17.04 3.02
C ALA A 234 -11.93 -17.83 1.70
N ALA A 235 -12.72 -17.46 0.69
CA ALA A 235 -12.67 -18.08 -0.63
C ALA A 235 -11.35 -17.80 -1.38
N ILE A 236 -10.77 -16.60 -1.22
CA ILE A 236 -9.42 -16.28 -1.73
C ILE A 236 -8.37 -17.16 -1.02
N GLN A 237 -8.44 -17.27 0.31
CA GLN A 237 -7.54 -18.15 1.08
C GLN A 237 -7.66 -19.61 0.62
N GLU A 238 -8.86 -20.11 0.35
CA GLU A 238 -9.06 -21.48 -0.15
C GLU A 238 -8.48 -21.67 -1.56
N ALA A 239 -8.71 -20.71 -2.46
CA ALA A 239 -8.14 -20.72 -3.81
C ALA A 239 -6.60 -20.69 -3.77
N TYR A 240 -6.02 -19.83 -2.93
CA TYR A 240 -4.59 -19.76 -2.68
C TYR A 240 -4.01 -21.11 -2.24
N GLN A 241 -4.63 -21.79 -1.27
CA GLN A 241 -4.14 -23.09 -0.81
C GLN A 241 -4.20 -24.16 -1.91
N LYS A 242 -5.25 -24.14 -2.76
CA LYS A 242 -5.36 -25.04 -3.92
C LYS A 242 -4.29 -24.73 -4.98
N ALA A 243 -4.07 -23.46 -5.31
CA ALA A 243 -3.02 -23.01 -6.24
C ALA A 243 -1.63 -23.42 -5.74
N LYS A 244 -1.35 -23.21 -4.45
CA LYS A 244 -0.08 -23.56 -3.81
C LYS A 244 0.15 -25.07 -3.73
N ALA A 245 -0.88 -25.86 -3.42
CA ALA A 245 -0.80 -27.32 -3.37
C ALA A 245 -0.66 -27.97 -4.77
N SER A 246 -1.26 -27.37 -5.81
CA SER A 246 -1.17 -27.85 -7.19
C SER A 246 0.13 -27.46 -7.91
N GLY A 247 0.89 -26.50 -7.38
CA GLY A 247 2.16 -26.07 -7.97
C GLY A 247 2.01 -25.36 -9.33
N ILE A 248 0.84 -24.79 -9.64
CA ILE A 248 0.61 -24.10 -10.93
C ILE A 248 1.53 -22.90 -11.15
N TYR A 249 1.99 -22.28 -10.05
CA TYR A 249 3.06 -21.28 -10.05
C TYR A 249 4.42 -22.00 -10.05
N LEU A 250 5.11 -21.94 -11.20
CA LEU A 250 6.22 -22.84 -11.57
C LEU A 250 7.47 -22.79 -10.67
N ASN A 251 7.57 -21.82 -9.76
CA ASN A 251 8.73 -21.61 -8.89
C ASN A 251 8.33 -21.67 -7.41
N SER A 252 8.96 -22.54 -6.63
CA SER A 252 8.90 -22.45 -5.17
C SER A 252 9.61 -21.17 -4.71
N GLY A 253 8.88 -20.29 -4.00
CA GLY A 253 9.34 -18.94 -3.68
C GLY A 253 8.89 -17.86 -4.68
N CYS A 254 7.94 -18.16 -5.58
CA CYS A 254 7.17 -17.15 -6.32
C CYS A 254 6.45 -16.20 -5.33
N TYR A 255 6.55 -14.88 -5.54
CA TYR A 255 6.03 -13.87 -4.60
C TYR A 255 4.51 -13.96 -4.41
N ALA A 256 3.75 -14.14 -5.50
CA ALA A 256 2.32 -14.46 -5.49
C ALA A 256 1.95 -15.71 -4.65
N MET A 257 2.91 -16.55 -4.27
CA MET A 257 2.71 -17.74 -3.43
C MET A 257 3.22 -17.56 -1.98
N GLU A 258 3.71 -16.38 -1.58
CA GLU A 258 4.12 -16.10 -0.21
C GLU A 258 2.93 -16.19 0.76
N ASN A 259 1.83 -15.49 0.46
CA ASN A 259 0.57 -15.50 1.21
C ASN A 259 -0.64 -15.26 0.27
N ALA A 260 -1.86 -15.29 0.79
CA ALA A 260 -3.08 -15.13 -0.01
C ALA A 260 -3.38 -13.68 -0.43
N ASP A 261 -2.84 -12.68 0.28
CA ASP A 261 -2.94 -11.27 -0.09
C ASP A 261 -2.08 -10.98 -1.33
N GLU A 262 -0.84 -11.47 -1.41
CA GLU A 262 0.02 -11.34 -2.60
C GLU A 262 -0.58 -12.09 -3.81
N TYR A 263 -1.12 -13.28 -3.57
CA TYR A 263 -1.83 -14.07 -4.59
C TYR A 263 -2.98 -13.28 -5.23
N TRP A 264 -3.75 -12.58 -4.40
CA TRP A 264 -4.82 -11.70 -4.86
C TRP A 264 -4.32 -10.42 -5.54
N ALA A 265 -3.25 -9.80 -5.04
CA ALA A 265 -2.72 -8.55 -5.56
C ALA A 265 -2.00 -8.72 -6.91
N GLU A 266 -1.13 -9.73 -7.05
CA GLU A 266 -0.54 -10.17 -8.32
C GLU A 266 -1.62 -10.63 -9.31
N GLY A 267 -2.63 -11.37 -8.81
CA GLY A 267 -3.82 -11.72 -9.58
C GLY A 267 -4.58 -10.50 -10.10
N THR A 268 -4.72 -9.46 -9.28
CA THR A 268 -5.36 -8.19 -9.65
C THR A 268 -4.54 -7.45 -10.71
N GLN A 269 -3.22 -7.33 -10.56
CA GLN A 269 -2.35 -6.74 -11.59
C GLN A 269 -2.50 -7.48 -12.93
N ALA A 270 -2.43 -8.81 -12.90
CA ALA A 270 -2.57 -9.62 -14.11
C ALA A 270 -3.99 -9.55 -14.70
N TRP A 271 -5.06 -9.42 -13.89
CA TRP A 271 -6.44 -9.21 -14.36
C TRP A 271 -6.63 -7.93 -15.18
N PHE A 272 -5.85 -6.89 -14.86
CA PHE A 272 -5.81 -5.62 -15.58
C PHE A 272 -4.59 -5.48 -16.51
N GLU A 273 -3.77 -6.52 -16.67
CA GLU A 273 -2.53 -6.52 -17.46
C GLU A 273 -1.57 -5.35 -17.09
N ALA A 274 -1.49 -5.06 -15.80
CA ALA A 274 -0.70 -3.98 -15.21
C ALA A 274 0.74 -4.40 -14.85
N THR A 275 1.24 -5.54 -15.35
CA THR A 275 2.61 -6.03 -15.10
C THR A 275 3.12 -6.85 -16.28
N THR A 276 4.39 -6.66 -16.66
CA THR A 276 5.11 -7.55 -17.59
C THR A 276 5.97 -8.58 -16.86
N ARG A 277 6.06 -8.51 -15.54
CA ARG A 277 6.92 -9.38 -14.72
C ARG A 277 6.52 -10.84 -14.84
N THR A 278 7.50 -11.71 -14.62
CA THR A 278 7.34 -13.18 -14.66
C THR A 278 7.99 -13.88 -13.46
N ASP A 279 8.83 -13.17 -12.70
CA ASP A 279 9.54 -13.65 -11.53
C ASP A 279 8.65 -13.76 -10.29
N VAL A 280 7.67 -12.87 -10.15
CA VAL A 280 6.77 -12.76 -8.99
C VAL A 280 5.45 -13.53 -9.11
N ASN A 281 5.00 -13.83 -10.33
CA ASN A 281 3.70 -14.45 -10.62
C ASN A 281 3.79 -15.73 -11.48
N GLY A 282 4.98 -16.33 -11.62
CA GLY A 282 5.19 -17.54 -12.43
C GLY A 282 4.90 -17.34 -13.92
N GLY A 283 4.86 -16.09 -14.40
CA GLY A 283 4.53 -15.72 -15.77
C GLY A 283 3.03 -15.56 -16.06
N ILE A 284 2.16 -15.69 -15.04
CA ILE A 284 0.71 -15.50 -15.11
C ILE A 284 0.41 -13.99 -14.96
N ASN A 285 0.75 -13.22 -16.01
CA ASN A 285 0.71 -11.76 -16.00
C ASN A 285 -0.39 -11.13 -16.89
N THR A 286 -1.36 -11.92 -17.37
CA THR A 286 -2.52 -11.41 -18.13
C THR A 286 -3.83 -12.07 -17.72
N ARG A 287 -4.97 -11.41 -17.99
CA ARG A 287 -6.30 -11.96 -17.68
C ARG A 287 -6.55 -13.30 -18.37
N LEU A 288 -6.11 -13.43 -19.62
CA LEU A 288 -6.19 -14.67 -20.38
C LEU A 288 -5.44 -15.80 -19.67
N LYS A 289 -4.19 -15.55 -19.27
CA LYS A 289 -3.38 -16.55 -18.55
C LYS A 289 -3.99 -16.92 -17.20
N ILE A 290 -4.60 -16.00 -16.46
CA ILE A 290 -5.35 -16.34 -15.24
C ILE A 290 -6.49 -17.30 -15.58
N LYS A 291 -7.34 -16.97 -16.57
CA LYS A 291 -8.47 -17.84 -16.98
C LYS A 291 -8.02 -19.24 -17.40
N GLU A 292 -6.87 -19.36 -18.06
CA GLU A 292 -6.30 -20.64 -18.50
C GLU A 292 -5.58 -21.43 -17.39
N ARG A 293 -4.84 -20.75 -16.50
CA ARG A 293 -3.92 -21.38 -15.54
C ARG A 293 -4.44 -21.44 -14.11
N ASP A 294 -5.27 -20.49 -13.70
CA ASP A 294 -5.93 -20.42 -12.39
C ASP A 294 -7.40 -19.96 -12.54
N PRO A 295 -8.30 -20.84 -13.03
CA PRO A 295 -9.72 -20.51 -13.15
C PRO A 295 -10.41 -20.26 -11.80
N GLY A 296 -9.81 -20.69 -10.68
CA GLY A 296 -10.33 -20.40 -9.34
C GLY A 296 -10.16 -18.92 -8.99
N LEU A 297 -8.94 -18.40 -9.17
CA LEU A 297 -8.63 -16.98 -9.05
C LEU A 297 -9.42 -16.14 -10.08
N ALA A 298 -9.50 -16.63 -11.34
CA ALA A 298 -10.27 -15.97 -12.39
C ALA A 298 -11.73 -15.72 -11.96
N ALA A 299 -12.38 -16.72 -11.36
CA ALA A 299 -13.76 -16.60 -10.91
C ALA A 299 -13.93 -15.63 -9.73
N LEU A 300 -12.93 -15.50 -8.84
CA LEU A 300 -12.94 -14.53 -7.74
C LEU A 300 -12.75 -13.09 -8.23
N LEU A 301 -11.80 -12.89 -9.15
CA LEU A 301 -11.52 -11.59 -9.79
C LEU A 301 -12.70 -11.13 -10.65
N SER A 302 -13.23 -12.03 -11.49
CA SER A 302 -14.42 -11.80 -12.33
C SER A 302 -15.65 -11.41 -11.50
N ARG A 303 -15.92 -12.13 -10.39
CA ARG A 303 -16.97 -11.73 -9.44
C ARG A 303 -16.71 -10.34 -8.85
N THR A 304 -15.49 -10.01 -8.49
CA THR A 304 -15.18 -8.79 -7.72
C THR A 304 -15.14 -7.54 -8.60
N TYR A 305 -14.42 -7.58 -9.71
CA TYR A 305 -14.14 -6.45 -10.60
C TYR A 305 -15.00 -6.44 -11.89
N GLY A 306 -15.77 -7.49 -12.14
CA GLY A 306 -16.45 -7.70 -13.41
C GLY A 306 -15.52 -8.17 -14.53
N GLU A 307 -16.07 -8.25 -15.73
CA GLU A 307 -15.39 -8.72 -16.94
C GLU A 307 -14.95 -7.57 -17.87
N GLY A 308 -15.05 -6.33 -17.42
CA GLY A 308 -14.80 -5.12 -18.21
C GLY A 308 -13.51 -5.14 -19.06
N GLU A 309 -13.63 -4.63 -20.28
CA GLU A 309 -12.60 -4.74 -21.33
C GLU A 309 -11.31 -3.94 -21.07
N TRP A 310 -11.27 -3.05 -20.08
CA TRP A 310 -10.07 -2.26 -19.83
C TRP A 310 -8.89 -3.12 -19.37
N ARG A 311 -7.71 -2.75 -19.88
CA ARG A 311 -6.39 -3.18 -19.43
C ARG A 311 -5.52 -1.93 -19.31
N PHE A 312 -4.62 -1.92 -18.33
CA PHE A 312 -3.69 -0.82 -18.11
C PHE A 312 -2.85 -0.50 -19.36
N THR A 313 -2.47 -1.53 -20.13
CA THR A 313 -1.75 -1.40 -21.41
C THR A 313 -2.52 -0.65 -22.51
N HIS A 314 -3.84 -0.49 -22.41
CA HIS A 314 -4.65 0.21 -23.43
C HIS A 314 -4.42 1.72 -23.43
N ASP A 315 -4.21 2.31 -22.25
CA ASP A 315 -4.05 3.76 -22.05
C ASP A 315 -2.90 4.11 -21.08
N SER A 316 -1.90 3.22 -20.98
CA SER A 316 -0.72 3.39 -20.12
C SER A 316 0.04 4.70 -20.40
N PRO A 317 0.38 5.50 -19.37
CA PRO A 317 1.06 6.80 -19.53
C PRO A 317 2.43 6.77 -20.21
N ALA A 318 3.10 5.61 -20.20
CA ALA A 318 4.28 5.24 -20.99
C ALA A 318 4.38 3.69 -21.03
N PRO A 319 5.24 3.07 -21.86
CA PRO A 319 5.42 1.61 -21.86
C PRO A 319 5.93 1.08 -20.51
N LEU A 320 5.41 -0.08 -20.08
CA LEU A 320 6.05 -0.88 -19.03
C LEU A 320 7.44 -1.28 -19.52
N SER A 321 8.47 -0.79 -18.83
CA SER A 321 9.85 -0.91 -19.28
C SER A 321 10.52 -2.12 -18.64
N GLN A 322 10.95 -3.09 -19.44
CA GLN A 322 11.81 -4.15 -18.90
C GLN A 322 13.03 -3.53 -18.23
N ARG A 323 13.32 -3.98 -16.99
CA ARG A 323 14.45 -3.48 -16.22
C ARG A 323 15.70 -3.74 -17.02
N SER A 324 16.20 -2.69 -17.69
CA SER A 324 17.40 -2.81 -18.50
C SER A 324 18.48 -3.44 -17.64
N LYS A 325 19.01 -4.59 -18.10
CA LYS A 325 20.24 -5.14 -17.53
C LYS A 325 21.29 -4.08 -17.78
N ARG A 326 21.48 -3.19 -16.79
CA ARG A 326 22.44 -2.10 -16.86
C ARG A 326 23.79 -2.77 -17.04
N LEU A 327 24.24 -2.84 -18.30
CA LEU A 327 25.57 -3.28 -18.64
C LEU A 327 26.49 -2.49 -17.72
N LYS A 328 27.33 -3.21 -16.96
CA LYS A 328 28.36 -2.56 -16.16
C LYS A 328 29.06 -1.59 -17.10
N PRO A 329 29.23 -0.30 -16.74
CA PRO A 329 30.05 0.58 -17.55
C PRO A 329 31.40 -0.11 -17.70
N CYS A 330 31.76 -0.50 -18.92
CA CYS A 330 33.14 -0.83 -19.21
C CYS A 330 33.92 0.43 -18.87
N LEU A 331 34.81 0.34 -17.90
CA LEU A 331 35.76 1.39 -17.60
C LEU A 331 36.65 1.54 -18.83
N SER A 332 36.25 2.45 -19.72
CA SER A 332 37.09 2.92 -20.81
C SER A 332 38.10 3.89 -20.21
N ASP A 333 39.14 3.34 -19.59
CA ASP A 333 40.36 4.09 -19.33
C ASP A 333 41.45 3.59 -20.29
N GLY A 334 42.13 4.53 -20.93
CA GLY A 334 42.89 4.26 -22.14
C GLY A 334 44.28 3.70 -21.85
N SER A 335 44.67 2.66 -22.58
CA SER A 335 46.09 2.46 -22.92
C SER A 335 46.22 1.96 -24.35
N ILE A 336 46.86 2.77 -25.18
CA ILE A 336 47.22 2.40 -26.56
C ILE A 336 48.47 1.52 -26.47
N GLY A 337 48.32 0.24 -26.78
CA GLY A 337 49.40 -0.74 -26.84
C GLY A 337 49.35 -1.49 -28.17
N SER A 338 50.30 -1.20 -29.06
CA SER A 338 50.37 -1.78 -30.41
C SER A 338 50.96 -3.20 -30.40
N ALA A 339 50.23 -4.20 -30.95
CA ALA A 339 50.83 -5.46 -31.37
C ALA A 339 50.00 -6.20 -32.45
N GLY A 340 50.59 -6.39 -33.63
CA GLY A 340 50.44 -7.55 -34.53
C GLY A 340 49.05 -8.01 -34.99
N MET A 341 48.75 -7.83 -36.29
CA MET A 341 47.80 -8.70 -36.99
C MET A 341 48.44 -10.07 -37.32
N PRO A 342 47.67 -11.16 -37.26
CA PRO A 342 47.89 -12.35 -38.05
C PRO A 342 46.82 -12.54 -39.15
N SER A 343 47.23 -13.15 -40.27
CA SER A 343 46.45 -13.37 -41.50
C SER A 343 45.30 -14.38 -41.35
N PRO A 344 44.28 -14.36 -42.24
CA PRO A 344 43.12 -15.25 -42.15
C PRO A 344 43.39 -16.68 -42.64
N GLY A 345 42.87 -17.68 -41.92
CA GLY A 345 42.99 -19.10 -42.29
C GLY A 345 41.80 -19.94 -41.84
N THR A 346 41.08 -20.49 -42.84
CA THR A 346 40.29 -21.74 -42.79
C THR A 346 39.29 -21.99 -41.64
N GLY A 347 38.02 -21.66 -41.90
CA GLY A 347 37.05 -22.72 -42.26
C GLY A 347 36.25 -23.42 -41.16
N TRP A 348 34.97 -23.03 -41.01
CA TRP A 348 33.88 -24.00 -40.82
C TRP A 348 32.56 -23.48 -41.42
N VAL A 349 31.79 -24.37 -42.06
CA VAL A 349 30.56 -24.02 -42.79
C VAL A 349 29.36 -24.68 -42.09
N PRO A 350 28.35 -23.93 -41.62
CA PRO A 350 27.10 -24.51 -41.16
C PRO A 350 26.31 -25.08 -42.34
N LYS A 351 25.98 -26.38 -42.31
CA LYS A 351 25.07 -26.98 -43.30
C LYS A 351 23.65 -26.44 -43.11
N MET A 352 23.06 -25.91 -44.18
CA MET A 352 21.60 -25.90 -44.34
C MET A 352 21.12 -27.28 -44.79
N ALA A 353 19.94 -27.68 -44.31
CA ALA A 353 19.14 -28.72 -44.94
C ALA A 353 17.65 -28.52 -44.62
N GLY A 354 16.84 -28.55 -45.68
CA GLY A 354 15.43 -28.93 -45.68
C GLY A 354 15.15 -29.55 -47.07
N PRO A 355 13.89 -29.80 -47.47
CA PRO A 355 12.67 -29.89 -46.66
C PRO A 355 11.90 -31.23 -46.90
N ALA A 356 10.73 -31.34 -46.26
CA ALA A 356 9.52 -32.10 -46.67
C ALA A 356 9.53 -33.65 -46.75
N ALA A 357 8.56 -34.24 -46.02
CA ALA A 357 7.69 -35.31 -46.51
C ALA A 357 6.35 -35.25 -45.73
N ALA A 358 5.22 -35.49 -46.41
CA ALA A 358 3.87 -35.52 -45.84
C ALA A 358 3.23 -36.89 -46.09
N VAL A 359 2.30 -37.32 -45.21
CA VAL A 359 1.43 -38.49 -45.46
C VAL A 359 0.08 -38.33 -44.76
N ASP A 360 -0.98 -38.80 -45.44
CA ASP A 360 -2.41 -38.69 -45.15
C ASP A 360 -3.06 -40.11 -45.25
N VAL A 361 -4.22 -40.47 -44.69
CA VAL A 361 -5.19 -39.82 -43.78
C VAL A 361 -6.04 -40.94 -43.13
N ALA A 362 -6.62 -40.75 -41.93
CA ALA A 362 -7.75 -41.59 -41.47
C ALA A 362 -8.57 -40.97 -40.31
N ASP A 363 -9.89 -40.91 -40.50
CA ASP A 363 -10.91 -40.78 -39.45
C ASP A 363 -11.11 -42.12 -38.71
N GLU A 364 -11.42 -42.08 -37.41
CA GLU A 364 -12.48 -42.95 -36.86
C GLU A 364 -13.07 -42.39 -35.56
N ALA A 365 -14.40 -42.45 -35.45
CA ALA A 365 -15.15 -41.99 -34.27
C ALA A 365 -15.58 -43.18 -33.41
N LEU A 366 -15.52 -43.05 -32.08
CA LEU A 366 -16.15 -44.02 -31.17
C LEU A 366 -16.75 -43.36 -29.93
N GLN A 367 -17.94 -43.84 -29.57
CA GLN A 367 -18.79 -43.36 -28.48
C GLN A 367 -18.37 -43.97 -27.12
N PRO A 368 -18.73 -43.34 -25.99
CA PRO A 368 -18.45 -43.89 -24.66
C PRO A 368 -19.42 -45.03 -24.28
N PRO A 369 -18.96 -46.05 -23.53
CA PRO A 369 -19.82 -47.15 -23.07
C PRO A 369 -20.68 -46.78 -21.86
N THR A 370 -21.83 -47.46 -21.75
CA THR A 370 -22.89 -47.27 -20.74
C THR A 370 -22.96 -48.39 -19.68
N GLY A 371 -23.43 -48.06 -18.47
CA GLY A 371 -23.89 -49.01 -17.43
C GLY A 371 -22.82 -49.42 -16.40
N MET A 372 -23.10 -49.71 -15.13
CA MET A 372 -24.35 -49.75 -14.31
C MET A 372 -24.00 -49.15 -12.92
N ALA A 373 -24.77 -48.26 -12.31
CA ALA A 373 -26.06 -48.47 -11.62
C ALA A 373 -26.01 -49.41 -10.40
N THR A 374 -26.01 -48.81 -9.20
CA THR A 374 -26.64 -49.35 -7.98
C THR A 374 -27.35 -48.23 -7.23
N ASP A 375 -28.61 -48.46 -6.90
CA ASP A 375 -29.48 -47.69 -5.99
C ASP A 375 -28.88 -47.59 -4.56
N MET A 376 -29.41 -46.89 -3.55
CA MET A 376 -30.68 -46.19 -3.23
C MET A 376 -30.33 -45.29 -1.99
N VAL A 377 -30.96 -44.16 -1.60
CA VAL A 377 -32.37 -43.81 -1.35
C VAL A 377 -32.49 -42.28 -1.32
N MET A 378 -33.56 -41.72 -1.90
CA MET A 378 -34.07 -40.38 -1.54
C MET A 378 -35.34 -40.51 -0.71
N GLU A 379 -35.51 -39.67 0.31
CA GLU A 379 -36.83 -39.40 0.91
C GLU A 379 -37.26 -37.94 0.65
N ARG A 380 -38.58 -37.73 0.53
CA ARG A 380 -39.20 -36.58 -0.14
C ARG A 380 -39.65 -35.47 0.81
N SER A 381 -39.68 -34.23 0.32
CA SER A 381 -40.72 -33.22 0.59
C SER A 381 -40.63 -32.08 -0.43
N ARG A 382 -41.33 -32.17 -1.57
CA ARG A 382 -42.67 -31.61 -1.87
C ARG A 382 -42.75 -30.07 -1.89
N LEU A 383 -42.93 -29.55 -3.11
CA LEU A 383 -43.40 -28.20 -3.43
C LEU A 383 -44.82 -27.93 -2.89
N VAL A 384 -45.09 -26.66 -2.57
CA VAL A 384 -46.39 -26.02 -2.81
C VAL A 384 -46.12 -24.69 -3.50
N ALA A 385 -46.79 -24.44 -4.62
CA ALA A 385 -46.79 -23.16 -5.31
C ALA A 385 -48.14 -22.47 -5.10
N THR A 386 -48.13 -21.16 -4.88
CA THR A 386 -49.32 -20.30 -5.01
C THR A 386 -48.95 -19.02 -5.74
N SER A 387 -49.60 -18.79 -6.88
CA SER A 387 -49.63 -17.52 -7.59
C SER A 387 -50.57 -16.52 -6.90
N TYR A 388 -50.36 -15.21 -7.08
CA TYR A 388 -51.38 -14.31 -7.65
C TYR A 388 -50.85 -12.89 -7.91
N ALA A 389 -51.35 -12.35 -9.03
CA ALA A 389 -51.34 -11.01 -9.62
C ALA A 389 -50.82 -9.76 -8.85
N SER A 390 -50.19 -8.87 -9.63
CA SER A 390 -50.09 -7.42 -9.40
C SER A 390 -51.46 -6.72 -9.40
N PRO A 391 -51.51 -5.45 -8.96
CA PRO A 391 -52.12 -4.44 -9.83
C PRO A 391 -51.30 -3.15 -9.96
N THR A 392 -51.54 -2.45 -11.08
CA THR A 392 -51.10 -1.07 -11.36
C THR A 392 -52.08 -0.06 -10.73
N GLY A 393 -51.60 1.18 -10.48
CA GLY A 393 -52.48 2.27 -10.03
C GLY A 393 -51.76 3.60 -9.78
N ASN A 394 -51.87 4.53 -10.72
CA ASN A 394 -51.59 5.96 -10.48
C ASN A 394 -52.63 6.55 -9.52
N PHE A 395 -52.26 7.53 -8.69
CA PHE A 395 -53.02 8.80 -8.58
C PHE A 395 -52.21 9.91 -7.89
N CYS A 396 -52.62 11.16 -8.10
CA CYS A 396 -51.89 12.38 -7.73
C CYS A 396 -52.27 12.95 -6.35
N GLY A 397 -51.32 13.68 -5.76
CA GLY A 397 -51.58 14.96 -5.07
C GLY A 397 -51.93 14.92 -3.58
N GLY A 398 -51.51 15.98 -2.85
CA GLY A 398 -51.95 16.25 -1.48
C GLY A 398 -50.85 16.78 -0.57
N CYS A 399 -50.86 18.09 -0.29
CA CYS A 399 -50.09 18.68 0.82
C CYS A 399 -50.64 18.21 2.18
N PHE A 400 -49.81 18.20 3.23
CA PHE A 400 -50.09 18.82 4.55
C PHE A 400 -48.93 18.54 5.54
N THR A 401 -48.22 19.59 5.95
CA THR A 401 -47.58 19.68 7.28
C THR A 401 -48.62 20.21 8.27
N PRO A 402 -48.51 20.07 9.61
CA PRO A 402 -47.79 21.10 10.38
C PRO A 402 -47.19 20.67 11.76
N TRP A 403 -46.60 21.64 12.47
CA TRP A 403 -46.07 21.67 13.87
C TRP A 403 -44.78 20.87 14.15
N SER A 404 -43.60 21.40 14.54
CA SER A 404 -43.12 22.62 15.24
C SER A 404 -42.82 22.45 16.74
N THR A 405 -41.54 22.55 17.12
CA THR A 405 -41.03 23.39 18.24
C THR A 405 -39.51 23.52 18.17
N LEU A 406 -39.01 24.76 18.21
CA LEU A 406 -37.60 25.16 18.44
C LEU A 406 -37.50 25.80 19.84
N PRO A 407 -36.27 26.07 20.32
CA PRO A 407 -36.01 27.39 20.90
C PRO A 407 -34.75 28.11 20.37
N CYS A 408 -34.79 29.44 20.50
CA CYS A 408 -33.81 30.49 20.17
C CYS A 408 -32.37 30.25 20.70
N MET A 409 -31.30 30.47 19.90
CA MET A 409 -30.57 31.75 19.63
C MET A 409 -29.62 32.24 20.77
N PRO A 410 -28.59 33.10 20.53
CA PRO A 410 -28.33 33.93 19.34
C PRO A 410 -26.95 33.80 18.67
N ALA A 411 -26.82 34.40 17.48
CA ALA A 411 -25.57 34.55 16.73
C ALA A 411 -24.86 35.88 17.00
N LEU A 412 -23.54 35.93 16.75
CA LEU A 412 -22.71 37.14 16.79
C LEU A 412 -22.48 37.72 15.38
N ARG A 413 -22.14 39.02 15.35
CA ARG A 413 -22.33 39.91 14.20
C ARG A 413 -21.31 39.72 13.08
N ALA A 414 -21.79 39.77 11.84
CA ALA A 414 -21.00 40.19 10.69
C ALA A 414 -21.10 41.72 10.52
N THR A 415 -20.01 42.37 10.11
CA THR A 415 -19.98 43.78 9.69
C THR A 415 -19.75 43.88 8.18
N THR A 416 -20.60 44.65 7.53
CA THR A 416 -20.56 44.95 6.10
C THR A 416 -19.66 46.15 5.82
N THR A 417 -18.85 46.08 4.77
CA THR A 417 -18.53 47.25 3.93
C THR A 417 -18.39 46.82 2.49
N CYS A 418 -18.82 47.69 1.58
CA CYS A 418 -18.92 47.45 0.14
C CYS A 418 -18.01 48.43 -0.60
N SER A 419 -17.38 48.02 -1.71
CA SER A 419 -17.40 48.79 -2.98
C SER A 419 -16.52 48.23 -4.12
N VAL A 420 -17.17 47.96 -5.26
CA VAL A 420 -16.82 48.39 -6.64
C VAL A 420 -15.51 47.93 -7.32
N CYS A 421 -15.71 47.00 -8.27
CA CYS A 421 -15.27 46.89 -9.69
C CYS A 421 -13.94 47.47 -10.25
N CYS A 422 -13.49 46.74 -11.30
CA CYS A 422 -12.50 47.08 -12.35
C CYS A 422 -11.01 47.07 -11.95
N SER A 423 -10.06 46.66 -12.81
CA SER A 423 -10.13 46.12 -14.18
C SER A 423 -8.84 45.34 -14.56
N ARG A 424 -8.86 44.69 -15.72
CA ARG A 424 -7.76 43.91 -16.34
C ARG A 424 -6.44 44.70 -16.45
N GLY A 425 -5.30 43.99 -16.43
CA GLY A 425 -4.16 44.33 -17.31
C GLY A 425 -2.75 44.24 -16.71
N THR A 426 -1.93 43.37 -17.31
CA THR A 426 -0.48 43.53 -17.58
C THR A 426 0.50 43.85 -16.43
N SER A 427 1.30 42.85 -16.05
CA SER A 427 2.74 43.00 -15.73
C SER A 427 3.51 43.54 -16.97
N PRO A 428 4.73 44.13 -16.86
CA PRO A 428 5.92 43.36 -16.44
C PRO A 428 7.10 44.11 -15.76
N CYS A 429 8.06 43.30 -15.30
CA CYS A 429 9.53 43.55 -15.22
C CYS A 429 10.18 44.40 -14.09
N HIS A 430 11.12 43.72 -13.40
CA HIS A 430 12.44 44.14 -12.87
C HIS A 430 12.60 45.42 -12.01
N HIS A 431 13.08 45.27 -10.78
CA HIS A 431 14.54 45.25 -10.49
C HIS A 431 14.89 44.83 -9.05
N HIS A 432 16.09 44.26 -8.87
CA HIS A 432 16.74 44.09 -7.57
C HIS A 432 17.25 45.43 -7.02
N CYS A 433 17.23 45.60 -5.69
CA CYS A 433 18.18 46.43 -4.95
C CYS A 433 18.38 45.87 -3.51
N PRO A 434 19.61 45.85 -2.95
CA PRO A 434 19.88 45.19 -1.66
C PRO A 434 20.20 46.13 -0.47
N SER A 435 20.32 45.53 0.72
CA SER A 435 21.24 45.88 1.83
C SER A 435 20.82 46.85 2.97
N SER A 436 21.61 46.74 4.07
CA SER A 436 21.58 47.41 5.40
C SER A 436 20.44 46.98 6.34
N GLN A 437 20.63 46.45 7.57
CA GLN A 437 21.53 46.69 8.72
C GLN A 437 21.09 47.76 9.74
N ALA A 438 20.60 47.32 10.90
CA ALA A 438 20.89 47.84 12.26
C ALA A 438 20.41 46.76 13.28
N TRP A 439 21.24 46.18 14.16
CA TRP A 439 21.95 46.72 15.33
C TRP A 439 21.05 47.20 16.49
N VAL A 440 20.86 46.33 17.49
CA VAL A 440 20.64 46.70 18.90
C VAL A 440 21.48 45.78 19.80
N LYS A 441 22.40 46.40 20.53
CA LYS A 441 23.16 45.93 21.72
C LYS A 441 22.26 45.98 22.97
N ASP A 442 22.53 45.41 24.14
CA ASP A 442 23.66 44.70 24.77
C ASP A 442 23.04 43.90 25.95
N HIS A 443 23.74 42.90 26.52
CA HIS A 443 24.07 42.86 27.95
C HIS A 443 25.00 41.68 28.29
N GLN A 444 25.98 41.93 29.15
CA GLN A 444 27.06 41.01 29.51
C GLN A 444 26.86 40.40 30.91
N ALA A 445 27.26 39.13 31.06
CA ALA A 445 28.03 38.61 32.21
C ALA A 445 28.38 37.12 31.95
N SER A 446 29.45 36.50 32.44
CA SER A 446 30.83 36.90 32.74
C SER A 446 31.51 35.70 33.43
N PHE A 447 32.57 35.18 32.82
CA PHE A 447 33.63 34.33 33.41
C PHE A 447 33.42 32.83 33.73
N THR A 448 34.57 32.15 33.67
CA THR A 448 34.87 30.71 33.58
C THR A 448 35.92 30.37 34.69
N PRO A 449 36.83 29.34 34.66
CA PRO A 449 37.00 28.16 33.80
C PRO A 449 37.41 26.84 34.54
N LEU A 450 37.79 25.83 33.74
CA LEU A 450 38.78 24.73 33.96
C LEU A 450 38.22 23.29 34.11
N GLY A 451 38.85 22.35 33.38
CA GLY A 451 38.51 20.92 33.41
C GLY A 451 39.03 20.10 32.22
N THR A 452 40.30 20.24 31.85
CA THR A 452 40.93 19.51 30.73
C THR A 452 41.17 18.03 31.05
N SER A 453 40.87 17.10 30.13
CA SER A 453 41.73 15.93 29.93
C SER A 453 41.55 15.26 28.56
N MET A 454 42.66 15.01 27.87
CA MET A 454 42.75 14.06 26.75
C MET A 454 43.02 12.66 27.29
N LEU A 455 42.63 11.61 26.55
CA LEU A 455 43.47 10.41 26.44
C LEU A 455 43.24 9.71 25.08
N LEU A 456 44.31 9.11 24.58
CA LEU A 456 44.44 8.58 23.21
C LEU A 456 44.20 7.07 23.13
N SER A 457 43.74 6.64 21.96
CA SER A 457 44.08 5.40 21.22
C SER A 457 44.20 4.05 21.95
N LEU A 458 43.55 3.04 21.36
CA LEU A 458 44.31 1.92 20.79
C LEU A 458 43.52 1.20 19.68
N CYS A 459 44.18 0.96 18.54
CA CYS A 459 43.67 0.10 17.47
C CYS A 459 43.90 -1.38 17.80
N ALA A 460 43.01 -2.24 17.33
CA ALA A 460 43.34 -3.65 17.04
C ALA A 460 42.55 -4.13 15.82
N CYS A 461 43.25 -4.33 14.70
CA CYS A 461 42.71 -5.03 13.54
C CYS A 461 42.94 -6.54 13.67
N SER A 462 41.91 -7.34 13.41
CA SER A 462 42.05 -8.69 12.87
C SER A 462 40.84 -8.98 11.98
N GLY A 463 41.01 -9.79 10.94
CA GLY A 463 40.00 -9.91 9.87
C GLY A 463 39.81 -11.33 9.34
N ARG A 464 39.13 -11.38 8.18
CA ARG A 464 38.65 -12.55 7.40
C ARG A 464 37.26 -13.09 7.76
N ALA A 465 36.41 -13.05 6.75
CA ALA A 465 35.20 -13.86 6.57
C ALA A 465 35.55 -15.07 5.64
N PRO A 466 34.59 -15.87 5.11
CA PRO A 466 33.16 -16.03 5.45
C PRO A 466 32.75 -17.50 5.71
N GLY A 467 31.52 -17.76 6.19
CA GLY A 467 31.02 -19.14 6.17
C GLY A 467 29.62 -19.40 6.76
N SER A 468 28.79 -20.07 5.95
CA SER A 468 27.55 -20.80 6.29
C SER A 468 26.24 -20.01 6.51
N ARG A 469 25.16 -20.60 6.00
CA ARG A 469 23.78 -20.10 5.97
C ARG A 469 22.96 -20.83 7.03
N ILE A 470 22.11 -20.12 7.77
CA ILE A 470 20.93 -20.72 8.41
C ILE A 470 19.76 -19.76 8.18
N TRP A 471 18.74 -20.21 7.44
CA TRP A 471 17.46 -19.52 7.30
C TRP A 471 16.48 -20.13 8.30
N SER A 472 16.05 -19.33 9.27
CA SER A 472 14.98 -19.69 10.21
C SER A 472 13.64 -19.35 9.57
N ALA A 473 12.89 -20.36 9.11
CA ALA A 473 11.50 -20.15 8.72
C ALA A 473 10.64 -19.94 9.98
N PHE A 474 9.89 -18.84 10.04
CA PHE A 474 8.85 -18.63 11.06
C PHE A 474 7.47 -18.82 10.42
N MET A 475 6.82 -19.92 10.77
CA MET A 475 5.38 -20.11 10.57
C MET A 475 4.61 -19.26 11.59
N GLY A 476 3.51 -18.65 11.18
CA GLY A 476 2.56 -17.97 12.06
C GLY A 476 1.14 -18.16 11.56
N SER A 477 0.35 -18.96 12.28
CA SER A 477 -1.08 -19.14 12.02
C SER A 477 -1.86 -17.86 12.30
N TRP A 478 -2.89 -17.59 11.50
CA TRP A 478 -3.85 -16.51 11.74
C TRP A 478 -5.23 -17.05 12.09
N LEU A 479 -5.81 -16.44 13.12
CA LEU A 479 -7.24 -16.29 13.41
C LEU A 479 -7.49 -14.79 13.59
#